data_AF-A0A841TRN9-F1
#
_entry.id   AF-A0A841TRN9-F1
#
_cell.length_a   1.000
_cell.length_b   1.000
_cell.length_c   1.000
_cell.angle_alpha   90.00
_cell.angle_beta   90.00
_cell.angle_gamma   90.00
#
_symmetry.space_group_name_H-M   'P 1'
#
loop_
_entity.id
_entity.type
_entity.pdbx_description
1 polymer ?
#
loop_
_entity_poly.entity_id
_entity_poly.type
_entity_poly.pdbx_seq_one_letter_code
_entity_poly.pdbx_strand_id
1 'polypeptide(L)'
;MKKKIIMGCLVLTLSTMATSVSADALKYKNLPARDLVWDGQQAKVTDVPVVIMDGRTLIPVYLLRAFGYSVSSDGNKVVVTSEDSKYEVAIGIVHSFENFLEEVTVYDQLLLTTSMEMEEEEETPEEKMKFVSSEWEAILRNYDEKVKLLNQLHVNFETNRSVFKESDKMIDAFRQTTAAWFTYAKERTKESKRIFLKEIQEAHSCTRQTQQAVDEIFNKSMVRMDH
;
A
#
# COMPACT_ATOMS: atom_id res chain seq x y z
N MET A 1 32.70 -69.27 -45.93
CA MET A 1 33.18 -69.00 -44.55
C MET A 1 33.26 -67.49 -44.37
N LYS A 2 32.22 -66.89 -43.78
CA LYS A 2 32.22 -66.14 -42.50
C LYS A 2 33.08 -64.85 -42.46
N LYS A 3 32.37 -63.71 -42.53
CA LYS A 3 32.52 -62.42 -41.81
C LYS A 3 33.94 -61.80 -41.81
N LYS A 4 34.11 -60.56 -42.28
CA LYS A 4 33.89 -59.36 -41.45
C LYS A 4 33.63 -58.12 -42.33
N ILE A 5 32.52 -57.48 -42.04
CA ILE A 5 32.11 -56.13 -42.47
C ILE A 5 32.35 -55.21 -41.26
N ILE A 6 32.50 -53.91 -41.55
CA ILE A 6 32.28 -52.75 -40.67
C ILE A 6 33.48 -52.34 -39.81
N MET A 7 33.98 -51.12 -40.03
CA MET A 7 33.98 -50.02 -39.06
C MET A 7 35.15 -49.06 -39.35
N GLY A 8 34.88 -47.79 -39.68
CA GLY A 8 35.98 -46.82 -39.73
C GLY A 8 35.78 -45.47 -40.42
N CYS A 9 34.59 -45.11 -40.92
CA CYS A 9 34.28 -43.71 -41.21
C CYS A 9 33.73 -43.04 -39.95
N LEU A 10 34.62 -42.71 -39.01
CA LEU A 10 34.31 -41.83 -37.89
C LEU A 10 34.34 -40.40 -38.43
N VAL A 11 33.18 -39.97 -38.94
CA VAL A 11 32.89 -38.61 -39.37
C VAL A 11 33.18 -37.66 -38.21
N LEU A 12 34.07 -36.70 -38.47
CA LEU A 12 34.25 -35.50 -37.66
C LEU A 12 32.91 -34.75 -37.55
N THR A 13 32.19 -34.96 -36.45
CA THR A 13 31.22 -33.99 -35.93
C THR A 13 31.68 -33.56 -34.55
N LEU A 14 32.80 -32.83 -34.52
CA LEU A 14 33.08 -31.88 -33.44
C LEU A 14 32.24 -30.63 -33.74
N SER A 15 30.96 -30.70 -33.40
CA SER A 15 30.14 -29.51 -33.23
C SER A 15 30.74 -28.70 -32.09
N THR A 16 31.59 -27.76 -32.44
CA THR A 16 31.99 -26.65 -31.59
C THR A 16 30.71 -25.95 -31.14
N MET A 17 30.26 -26.25 -29.92
CA MET A 17 29.42 -25.34 -29.17
C MET A 17 30.28 -24.13 -28.85
N ALA A 18 30.43 -23.25 -29.82
CA ALA A 18 30.80 -21.86 -29.56
C ALA A 18 29.60 -21.29 -28.78
N THR A 19 29.69 -21.34 -27.45
CA THR A 19 28.88 -20.46 -26.64
C THR A 19 29.27 -19.05 -27.07
N SER A 20 28.36 -18.39 -27.78
CA SER A 20 28.49 -16.98 -28.11
C SER A 20 28.43 -16.21 -26.80
N VAL A 21 29.57 -16.05 -26.14
CA VAL A 21 29.73 -15.07 -25.08
C VAL A 21 29.51 -13.72 -25.75
N SER A 22 28.49 -12.99 -25.32
CA SER A 22 28.17 -11.69 -25.91
C SER A 22 29.42 -10.80 -25.88
N ALA A 23 29.71 -10.08 -26.97
CA ALA A 23 30.88 -9.22 -27.05
C ALA A 23 30.90 -8.12 -25.96
N ASP A 24 29.76 -7.86 -25.31
CA ASP A 24 29.64 -6.91 -24.20
C ASP A 24 30.15 -7.46 -22.87
N ALA A 25 30.14 -8.78 -22.62
CA ALA A 25 30.68 -9.35 -21.37
C ALA A 25 32.20 -9.09 -21.21
N LEU A 26 32.93 -8.95 -22.31
CA LEU A 26 34.37 -8.63 -22.32
C LEU A 26 34.68 -7.23 -21.77
N LYS A 27 33.75 -6.26 -21.87
CA LYS A 27 33.95 -4.88 -21.39
C LYS A 27 34.08 -4.80 -19.87
N TYR A 28 33.55 -5.78 -19.15
CA TYR A 28 33.48 -5.79 -17.69
C TYR A 28 34.49 -6.74 -17.03
N LYS A 29 35.31 -7.45 -17.83
CA LYS A 29 36.17 -8.56 -17.38
C LYS A 29 37.22 -8.19 -16.31
N ASN A 30 37.61 -6.92 -16.21
CA ASN A 30 38.64 -6.44 -15.28
C ASN A 30 38.08 -5.54 -14.17
N LEU A 31 36.76 -5.42 -14.04
CA LEU A 31 36.15 -4.64 -12.97
C LEU A 31 35.89 -5.50 -11.73
N PRO A 32 35.96 -4.94 -10.51
CA PRO A 32 35.63 -5.67 -9.30
C PRO A 32 34.15 -6.09 -9.32
N ALA A 33 33.91 -7.40 -9.42
CA ALA A 33 32.57 -7.97 -9.35
C ALA A 33 32.09 -8.10 -7.89
N ARG A 34 30.78 -7.96 -7.69
CA ARG A 34 30.10 -8.13 -6.41
C ARG A 34 28.86 -9.00 -6.59
N ASP A 35 28.55 -9.78 -5.56
CA ASP A 35 27.25 -10.44 -5.47
C ASP A 35 26.18 -9.42 -5.08
N LEU A 36 25.01 -9.52 -5.71
CA LEU A 36 23.83 -8.78 -5.30
C LEU A 36 23.00 -9.66 -4.38
N VAL A 37 22.81 -9.20 -3.14
CA VAL A 37 21.88 -9.80 -2.19
C VAL A 37 20.77 -8.79 -1.94
N TRP A 38 19.52 -9.22 -2.17
CA TRP A 38 18.32 -8.43 -1.95
C TRP A 38 17.40 -9.23 -1.03
N ASP A 39 17.06 -8.65 0.11
CA ASP A 39 16.18 -9.29 1.10
C ASP A 39 16.62 -10.71 1.50
N GLY A 40 17.93 -10.88 1.76
CA GLY A 40 18.52 -12.17 2.09
C GLY A 40 18.63 -13.17 0.92
N GLN A 41 18.04 -12.86 -0.24
CA GLN A 41 18.12 -13.68 -1.45
C GLN A 41 19.25 -13.20 -2.37
N GLN A 42 20.08 -14.13 -2.84
CA GLN A 42 21.15 -13.82 -3.80
C GLN A 42 20.61 -13.80 -5.24
N ALA A 43 20.86 -12.71 -5.97
CA ALA A 43 20.46 -12.58 -7.37
C ALA A 43 21.17 -13.63 -8.22
N LYS A 44 20.41 -14.33 -9.08
CA LYS A 44 21.01 -15.22 -10.08
C LYS A 44 21.61 -14.40 -11.22
N VAL A 45 22.94 -14.30 -11.24
CA VAL A 45 23.69 -13.64 -12.32
C VAL A 45 23.98 -14.65 -13.43
N THR A 46 23.45 -14.41 -14.64
CA THR A 46 23.67 -15.28 -15.81
C THR A 46 24.63 -14.72 -16.85
N ASP A 47 24.81 -13.39 -16.93
CA ASP A 47 25.57 -12.75 -18.02
C ASP A 47 26.52 -11.64 -17.52
N VAL A 48 26.00 -10.59 -16.89
CA VAL A 48 26.81 -9.45 -16.39
C VAL A 48 26.67 -9.33 -14.87
N PRO A 49 27.76 -9.42 -14.09
CA PRO A 49 27.69 -9.25 -12.64
C PRO A 49 27.52 -7.78 -12.24
N VAL A 50 27.17 -7.54 -10.98
CA VAL A 50 27.29 -6.20 -10.41
C VAL A 50 28.77 -5.84 -10.33
N VAL A 51 29.14 -4.66 -10.85
CA VAL A 51 30.54 -4.22 -10.93
C VAL A 51 30.71 -2.83 -10.34
N ILE A 52 31.91 -2.53 -9.85
CA ILE A 52 32.28 -1.17 -9.46
C ILE A 52 32.96 -0.47 -10.64
N MET A 53 32.41 0.67 -11.06
CA MET A 53 32.96 1.53 -12.11
C MET A 53 32.97 2.98 -11.61
N ASP A 54 34.13 3.63 -11.66
CA ASP A 54 34.32 5.01 -11.21
C ASP A 54 33.81 5.28 -9.78
N GLY A 55 34.05 4.33 -8.87
CA GLY A 55 33.62 4.41 -7.47
C GLY A 55 32.11 4.24 -7.24
N ARG A 56 31.34 3.92 -8.29
CA ARG A 56 29.91 3.64 -8.22
C ARG A 56 29.63 2.18 -8.53
N THR A 57 28.61 1.64 -7.88
CA THR A 57 28.11 0.30 -8.18
C THR A 57 27.20 0.37 -9.39
N LEU A 58 27.58 -0.33 -10.46
CA LEU A 58 26.72 -0.57 -11.62
C LEU A 58 25.99 -1.89 -11.44
N ILE A 59 24.67 -1.80 -11.37
CA ILE A 59 23.78 -2.95 -11.28
C ILE A 59 23.14 -3.15 -12.66
N PRO A 60 23.39 -4.27 -13.35
CA PRO A 60 22.72 -4.59 -14.60
C PRO A 60 21.21 -4.67 -14.40
N VAL A 61 20.47 -3.88 -15.17
CA VAL A 61 19.02 -3.70 -14.95
C VAL A 61 18.22 -4.99 -15.13
N TYR A 62 18.72 -5.95 -15.90
CA TYR A 62 18.05 -7.26 -16.06
C TYR A 62 18.00 -8.05 -14.75
N LEU A 63 18.91 -7.79 -13.79
CA LEU A 63 18.89 -8.43 -12.47
C LEU A 63 17.63 -8.06 -11.68
N LEU A 64 16.99 -6.92 -11.99
CA LEU A 64 15.70 -6.56 -11.39
C LEU A 64 14.59 -7.55 -11.77
N ARG A 65 14.71 -8.24 -12.92
CA ARG A 65 13.78 -9.31 -13.30
C ARG A 65 13.86 -10.52 -12.37
N ALA A 66 15.02 -10.76 -11.76
CA ALA A 66 15.16 -11.83 -10.76
C ALA A 66 14.38 -11.54 -9.47
N PHE A 67 13.92 -10.29 -9.30
CA PHE A 67 13.16 -9.81 -8.14
C PHE A 67 11.73 -9.37 -8.53
N GLY A 68 11.17 -9.92 -9.62
CA GLY A 68 9.76 -9.69 -9.99
C GLY A 68 9.48 -8.39 -10.78
N TYR A 69 10.49 -7.60 -11.11
CA TYR A 69 10.31 -6.40 -11.92
C TYR A 69 10.30 -6.70 -13.42
N SER A 70 9.33 -6.16 -14.12
CA SER A 70 9.32 -6.05 -15.58
C SER A 70 10.20 -4.88 -16.02
N VAL A 71 11.19 -5.16 -16.86
CA VAL A 71 12.10 -4.14 -17.40
C VAL A 71 11.96 -4.05 -18.91
N SER A 72 11.62 -2.87 -19.41
CA SER A 72 11.56 -2.52 -20.82
C SER A 72 12.45 -1.32 -21.13
N SER A 73 12.66 -1.04 -22.41
CA SER A 73 13.43 0.12 -22.86
C SER A 73 12.56 0.96 -23.79
N ASP A 74 12.58 2.27 -23.59
CA ASP A 74 11.88 3.25 -24.42
C ASP A 74 12.85 4.37 -24.82
N GLY A 75 13.33 4.30 -26.07
CA GLY A 75 14.37 5.19 -26.57
C GLY A 75 15.66 5.13 -25.74
N ASN A 76 16.05 6.25 -25.14
CA ASN A 76 17.23 6.36 -24.27
C ASN A 76 16.93 6.11 -22.78
N LYS A 77 15.72 5.64 -22.45
CA LYS A 77 15.29 5.35 -21.09
C LYS A 77 15.14 3.86 -20.87
N VAL A 78 15.47 3.42 -19.66
CA VAL A 78 15.07 2.12 -19.15
C VAL A 78 13.85 2.33 -18.27
N VAL A 79 12.77 1.62 -18.56
CA VAL A 79 11.52 1.66 -17.82
C VAL A 79 11.44 0.39 -16.98
N VAL A 80 11.35 0.57 -15.67
CA VAL A 80 11.18 -0.52 -14.70
C VAL A 80 9.76 -0.41 -14.17
N THR A 81 9.00 -1.49 -14.31
CA THR A 81 7.61 -1.63 -13.83
C THR A 81 7.57 -2.87 -12.95
N SER A 82 7.01 -2.80 -11.74
CA SER A 82 6.77 -4.03 -10.97
C SER A 82 5.37 -4.56 -11.28
N GLU A 83 5.23 -5.89 -11.39
CA GLU A 83 3.90 -6.50 -11.32
C GLU A 83 3.26 -6.27 -9.93
N ASP A 84 4.10 -5.97 -8.91
CA ASP A 84 3.78 -5.58 -7.54
C ASP A 84 3.24 -4.15 -7.37
N SER A 85 3.00 -3.39 -8.45
CA SER A 85 2.33 -2.08 -8.34
C SER A 85 0.99 -2.18 -7.59
N LYS A 86 0.31 -3.33 -7.69
CA LYS A 86 -0.93 -3.60 -6.94
C LYS A 86 -0.69 -3.72 -5.43
N TYR A 87 0.45 -4.25 -5.01
CA TYR A 87 0.82 -4.39 -3.61
C TYR A 87 1.20 -3.03 -3.01
N GLU A 88 2.05 -2.27 -3.68
CA GLU A 88 2.42 -0.91 -3.26
C GLU A 88 1.19 0.01 -3.21
N VAL A 89 0.30 -0.08 -4.20
CA VAL A 89 -0.96 0.66 -4.20
C VAL A 89 -1.90 0.18 -3.08
N ALA A 90 -1.96 -1.12 -2.79
CA ALA A 90 -2.76 -1.65 -1.69
C ALA A 90 -2.24 -1.16 -0.33
N ILE A 91 -0.92 -1.22 -0.07
CA ILE A 91 -0.32 -0.66 1.15
C ILE A 91 -0.59 0.83 1.24
N GLY A 92 -0.37 1.58 0.14
CA GLY A 92 -0.62 3.01 0.11
C GLY A 92 -2.07 3.35 0.46
N ILE A 93 -3.02 2.55 0.00
CA ILE A 93 -4.43 2.72 0.33
C ILE A 93 -4.70 2.36 1.80
N VAL A 94 -4.17 1.25 2.33
CA VAL A 94 -4.32 0.89 3.75
C VAL A 94 -3.78 1.99 4.66
N HIS A 95 -2.57 2.49 4.38
CA HIS A 95 -1.98 3.58 5.14
C HIS A 95 -2.79 4.88 5.03
N SER A 96 -3.42 5.12 3.87
CA SER A 96 -4.33 6.26 3.71
C SER A 96 -5.58 6.16 4.58
N PHE A 97 -6.03 4.95 4.94
CA PHE A 97 -7.12 4.73 5.89
C PHE A 97 -6.68 4.88 7.34
N GLU A 98 -5.44 4.53 7.69
CA GLU A 98 -4.89 4.81 9.03
C GLU A 98 -4.88 6.32 9.31
N ASN A 99 -4.37 7.11 8.36
CA ASN A 99 -4.37 8.58 8.48
C ASN A 99 -5.81 9.13 8.58
N PHE A 100 -6.74 8.54 7.83
CA PHE A 100 -8.14 8.92 7.92
C PHE A 100 -8.75 8.60 9.30
N LEU A 101 -8.39 7.47 9.91
CA LEU A 101 -8.84 7.12 11.27
C LEU A 101 -8.29 8.10 12.33
N GLU A 102 -7.07 8.60 12.13
CA GLU A 102 -6.52 9.67 12.96
C GLU A 102 -7.36 10.95 12.84
N GLU A 103 -7.69 11.38 11.61
CA GLU A 103 -8.55 12.56 11.40
C GLU A 103 -9.93 12.41 12.03
N VAL A 104 -10.56 11.24 11.92
CA VAL A 104 -11.85 10.95 12.58
C VAL A 104 -11.71 10.99 14.10
N THR A 105 -10.58 10.55 14.65
CA THR A 105 -10.30 10.62 16.09
C THR A 105 -10.10 12.07 16.55
N VAL A 106 -9.45 12.91 15.75
CA VAL A 106 -9.34 14.35 16.03
C VAL A 106 -10.72 15.02 15.99
N TYR A 107 -11.56 14.65 15.04
CA TYR A 107 -12.94 15.15 14.96
C TYR A 107 -13.79 14.72 16.16
N ASP A 108 -13.64 13.49 16.65
CA ASP A 108 -14.27 13.02 17.88
C ASP A 108 -13.88 13.87 19.10
N GLN A 109 -12.59 14.15 19.27
CA GLN A 109 -12.08 15.02 20.34
C GLN A 109 -12.60 16.44 20.22
N LEU A 110 -12.77 16.95 19.00
CA LEU A 110 -13.39 18.24 18.73
C LEU A 110 -14.83 18.29 19.25
N LEU A 111 -15.65 17.27 18.96
CA LEU A 111 -17.04 17.20 19.43
C LEU A 111 -17.12 17.20 20.96
N LEU A 112 -16.22 16.47 21.63
CA LEU A 112 -16.18 16.41 23.10
C LEU A 112 -15.72 17.74 23.71
N THR A 113 -14.64 18.32 23.20
CA THR A 113 -14.07 19.58 23.72
C THR A 113 -15.07 20.72 23.55
N THR A 114 -15.66 20.88 22.37
CA THR A 114 -16.69 21.90 22.13
C THR A 114 -17.94 21.68 22.98
N SER A 115 -18.30 20.42 23.28
CA SER A 115 -19.39 20.12 24.22
C SER A 115 -19.09 20.59 25.65
N MET A 116 -17.85 20.44 26.10
CA MET A 116 -17.41 20.89 27.42
C MET A 116 -17.39 22.42 27.51
N GLU A 117 -16.82 23.10 26.51
CA GLU A 117 -16.79 24.56 26.47
C GLU A 117 -18.20 25.17 26.46
N MET A 118 -19.16 24.56 25.75
CA MET A 118 -20.56 25.02 25.75
C MET A 118 -21.23 24.93 27.13
N GLU A 119 -20.70 24.12 28.06
CA GLU A 119 -21.18 24.04 29.44
C GLU A 119 -20.56 25.12 30.34
N GLU A 120 -19.36 25.59 29.99
CA GLU A 120 -18.61 26.59 30.77
C GLU A 120 -18.90 28.03 30.31
N GLU A 121 -19.21 28.24 29.03
CA GLU A 121 -19.32 29.56 28.42
C GLU A 121 -20.75 29.93 28.02
N GLU A 122 -21.09 31.22 28.14
CA GLU A 122 -22.30 31.83 27.54
C GLU A 122 -22.15 32.08 26.02
N GLU A 123 -21.04 31.65 25.41
CA GLU A 123 -20.73 31.90 24.01
C GLU A 123 -21.83 31.38 23.07
N THR A 124 -22.03 32.09 21.95
CA THR A 124 -23.10 31.79 21.00
C THR A 124 -22.85 30.46 20.30
N PRO A 125 -23.79 29.49 20.37
CA PRO A 125 -23.65 28.17 19.74
C PRO A 125 -23.36 28.21 18.24
N GLU A 126 -23.76 29.28 17.55
CA GLU A 126 -23.77 29.38 16.09
C GLU A 126 -22.36 29.28 15.46
N GLU A 127 -21.36 29.94 16.04
CA GLU A 127 -19.99 29.91 15.50
C GLU A 127 -19.35 28.52 15.66
N LYS A 128 -19.50 27.91 16.85
CA LYS A 128 -19.02 26.55 17.12
C LYS A 128 -19.72 25.53 16.23
N MET A 129 -21.04 25.67 16.05
CA MET A 129 -21.83 24.83 15.14
C MET A 129 -21.34 24.94 13.69
N LYS A 130 -21.07 26.16 13.21
CA LYS A 130 -20.55 26.38 11.86
C LYS A 130 -19.17 25.73 11.67
N PHE A 131 -18.30 25.83 12.67
CA PHE A 131 -16.98 25.21 12.66
C PHE A 131 -17.06 23.69 12.64
N VAL A 132 -17.84 23.07 13.54
CA VAL A 132 -18.05 21.62 13.55
C VAL A 132 -18.62 21.13 12.22
N SER A 133 -19.57 21.88 11.64
CA SER A 133 -20.11 21.56 10.31
C SER A 133 -19.03 21.58 9.23
N SER A 134 -18.12 22.55 9.23
CA SER A 134 -17.07 22.62 8.20
C SER A 134 -16.05 21.48 8.33
N GLU A 135 -15.70 21.11 9.57
CA GLU A 135 -14.79 19.98 9.83
C GLU A 135 -15.44 18.65 9.41
N TRP A 136 -16.72 18.45 9.71
CA TRP A 136 -17.45 17.26 9.27
C TRP A 136 -17.48 17.13 7.74
N GLU A 137 -17.74 18.22 7.03
CA GLU A 137 -17.70 18.23 5.56
C GLU A 137 -16.30 17.94 5.01
N ALA A 138 -15.24 18.30 5.73
CA ALA A 138 -13.87 17.93 5.35
C ALA A 138 -13.63 16.42 5.51
N ILE A 139 -14.07 15.83 6.62
CA ILE A 139 -14.02 14.38 6.85
C ILE A 139 -14.76 13.62 5.74
N LEU A 140 -15.96 14.06 5.35
CA LEU A 140 -16.74 13.42 4.29
C LEU A 140 -16.04 13.49 2.92
N ARG A 141 -15.45 14.64 2.57
CA ARG A 141 -14.68 14.76 1.32
C ARG A 141 -13.48 13.83 1.29
N ASN A 142 -12.72 13.76 2.38
CA ASN A 142 -11.57 12.87 2.47
C ASN A 142 -12.00 11.40 2.37
N TYR A 143 -13.08 11.03 3.08
CA TYR A 143 -13.66 9.70 2.97
C TYR A 143 -14.03 9.31 1.54
N ASP A 144 -14.72 10.19 0.81
CA ASP A 144 -15.09 9.97 -0.59
C ASP A 144 -13.86 9.77 -1.49
N GLU A 145 -12.77 10.50 -1.24
CA GLU A 145 -11.50 10.31 -1.94
C GLU A 145 -10.89 8.93 -1.65
N LYS A 146 -10.90 8.47 -0.39
CA LYS A 146 -10.40 7.14 -0.02
C LYS A 146 -11.23 6.01 -0.64
N VAL A 147 -12.56 6.16 -0.66
CA VAL A 147 -13.46 5.22 -1.34
C VAL A 147 -13.18 5.15 -2.83
N LYS A 148 -12.90 6.28 -3.50
CA LYS A 148 -12.50 6.28 -4.92
C LYS A 148 -11.20 5.53 -5.16
N LEU A 149 -10.19 5.71 -4.29
CA LEU A 149 -8.92 4.97 -4.39
C LEU A 149 -9.14 3.47 -4.22
N LEU A 150 -9.96 3.05 -3.24
CA LEU A 150 -10.33 1.65 -3.06
C LEU A 150 -11.03 1.06 -4.29
N ASN A 151 -11.97 1.78 -4.90
CA ASN A 151 -12.68 1.31 -6.08
C ASN A 151 -11.78 1.15 -7.33
N GLN A 152 -10.64 1.84 -7.36
CA GLN A 152 -9.65 1.68 -8.44
C GLN A 152 -8.84 0.38 -8.32
N LEU A 153 -8.77 -0.21 -7.12
CA LEU A 153 -8.18 -1.54 -6.93
C LEU A 153 -9.11 -2.58 -7.58
N HIS A 154 -8.83 -2.94 -8.83
CA HIS A 154 -9.46 -4.05 -9.56
C HIS A 154 -9.02 -5.41 -9.00
N VAL A 155 -9.07 -5.59 -7.67
CA VAL A 155 -8.50 -6.76 -7.01
C VAL A 155 -9.54 -7.46 -6.16
N ASN A 156 -9.64 -8.77 -6.39
CA ASN A 156 -10.61 -9.70 -5.83
C ASN A 156 -10.30 -10.07 -4.36
N PHE A 157 -10.04 -9.07 -3.52
CA PHE A 157 -9.75 -9.27 -2.10
C PHE A 157 -11.02 -9.04 -1.29
N GLU A 158 -11.66 -10.13 -0.85
CA GLU A 158 -12.73 -10.09 0.17
C GLU A 158 -12.33 -9.25 1.40
N THR A 159 -11.04 -9.16 1.70
CA THR A 159 -10.44 -8.33 2.74
C THR A 159 -10.62 -6.82 2.52
N ASN A 160 -10.58 -6.30 1.29
CA ASN A 160 -10.82 -4.86 1.09
C ASN A 160 -12.29 -4.49 1.38
N ARG A 161 -13.19 -5.47 1.24
CA ARG A 161 -14.61 -5.30 1.50
C ARG A 161 -14.91 -5.09 2.98
N SER A 162 -14.10 -5.65 3.89
CA SER A 162 -14.29 -5.42 5.32
C SER A 162 -13.93 -3.99 5.70
N VAL A 163 -12.79 -3.45 5.24
CA VAL A 163 -12.43 -2.05 5.47
C VAL A 163 -13.49 -1.10 4.93
N PHE A 164 -13.99 -1.34 3.71
CA PHE A 164 -15.07 -0.53 3.14
C PHE A 164 -16.32 -0.56 4.03
N LYS A 165 -16.81 -1.76 4.33
CA LYS A 165 -18.04 -1.96 5.11
C LYS A 165 -17.95 -1.37 6.51
N GLU A 166 -16.82 -1.56 7.20
CA GLU A 166 -16.65 -1.05 8.56
C GLU A 166 -16.44 0.48 8.55
N SER A 167 -15.73 1.02 7.54
CA SER A 167 -15.59 2.48 7.39
C SER A 167 -16.92 3.16 7.05
N ASP A 168 -17.77 2.55 6.21
CA ASP A 168 -19.14 3.04 5.94
C ASP A 168 -19.94 3.17 7.23
N LYS A 169 -19.95 2.11 8.04
CA LYS A 169 -20.65 2.11 9.34
C LYS A 169 -20.09 3.17 10.28
N MET A 170 -18.77 3.33 10.32
CA MET A 170 -18.13 4.36 11.13
C MET A 170 -18.58 5.75 10.68
N ILE A 171 -18.57 6.04 9.38
CA ILE A 171 -19.05 7.32 8.85
C ILE A 171 -20.53 7.55 9.15
N ASP A 172 -21.37 6.53 9.00
CA ASP A 172 -22.78 6.61 9.35
C ASP A 172 -23.01 6.86 10.85
N ALA A 173 -22.20 6.24 11.72
CA ALA A 173 -22.23 6.48 13.15
C ALA A 173 -21.80 7.91 13.48
N PHE A 174 -20.71 8.41 12.91
CA PHE A 174 -20.28 9.81 13.10
C PHE A 174 -21.27 10.83 12.53
N ARG A 175 -21.99 10.50 11.45
CA ARG A 175 -23.09 11.33 10.94
C ARG A 175 -24.20 11.47 11.99
N GLN A 176 -24.58 10.36 12.61
CA GLN A 176 -25.60 10.34 13.68
C GLN A 176 -25.10 11.08 14.94
N THR A 177 -23.86 10.84 15.36
CA THR A 177 -23.22 11.54 16.47
C THR A 177 -23.17 13.05 16.25
N THR A 178 -22.79 13.48 15.05
CA THR A 178 -22.75 14.89 14.66
C THR A 178 -24.13 15.53 14.71
N ALA A 179 -25.15 14.85 14.18
CA ALA A 179 -26.54 15.32 14.26
C ALA A 179 -27.06 15.42 15.70
N ALA A 180 -26.72 14.43 16.54
CA ALA A 180 -27.05 14.44 17.96
C ALA A 180 -26.32 15.57 18.71
N TRP A 181 -25.05 15.82 18.37
CA TRP A 181 -24.28 16.94 18.90
C TRP A 181 -24.92 18.29 18.52
N PHE A 182 -25.33 18.49 17.28
CA PHE A 182 -26.03 19.73 16.87
C PHE A 182 -27.33 19.94 17.63
N THR A 183 -28.07 18.86 17.88
CA THR A 183 -29.29 18.90 18.70
C THR A 183 -28.95 19.31 20.13
N TYR A 184 -27.91 18.71 20.71
CA TYR A 184 -27.42 19.07 22.04
C TYR A 184 -26.96 20.53 22.12
N ALA A 185 -26.15 21.00 21.17
CA ALA A 185 -25.65 22.38 21.11
C ALA A 185 -26.79 23.41 21.09
N LYS A 186 -27.88 23.09 20.39
CA LYS A 186 -29.06 23.96 20.27
C LYS A 186 -29.96 23.93 21.50
N GLU A 187 -30.23 22.73 22.02
CA GLU A 187 -31.23 22.56 23.09
C GLU A 187 -30.64 22.71 24.49
N ARG A 188 -29.35 22.39 24.67
CA ARG A 188 -28.63 22.37 25.95
C ARG A 188 -29.37 21.62 27.06
N THR A 189 -30.11 20.56 26.72
CA THR A 189 -30.86 19.75 27.69
C THR A 189 -30.06 18.53 28.14
N LYS A 190 -30.32 18.04 29.36
CA LYS A 190 -29.73 16.79 29.86
C LYS A 190 -30.05 15.59 28.96
N GLU A 191 -31.22 15.57 28.35
CA GLU A 191 -31.66 14.49 27.48
C GLU A 191 -30.93 14.50 26.13
N SER A 192 -30.82 15.66 25.48
CA SER A 192 -30.03 15.79 24.24
C SER A 192 -28.54 15.46 24.47
N LYS A 193 -27.96 15.88 25.61
CA LYS A 193 -26.60 15.46 26.03
C LYS A 193 -26.49 13.95 26.15
N ARG A 194 -27.46 13.30 26.80
CA ARG A 194 -27.47 11.83 26.98
C ARG A 194 -27.53 11.10 25.64
N ILE A 195 -28.33 11.60 24.69
CA ILE A 195 -28.41 11.04 23.33
C ILE A 195 -27.07 11.19 22.63
N PHE A 196 -26.48 12.40 22.61
CA PHE A 196 -25.15 12.64 22.04
C PHE A 196 -24.09 11.69 22.61
N LEU A 197 -24.01 11.57 23.94
CA LEU A 197 -23.06 10.66 24.62
C LEU A 197 -23.32 9.18 24.34
N LYS A 198 -24.53 8.79 23.96
CA LYS A 198 -24.83 7.43 23.51
C LYS A 198 -24.31 7.20 22.08
N GLU A 199 -24.56 8.14 21.18
CA GLU A 199 -24.13 8.03 19.79
C GLU A 199 -22.60 8.06 19.66
N ILE A 200 -21.91 8.87 20.48
CA ILE A 200 -20.43 8.89 20.49
C ILE A 200 -19.83 7.54 20.90
N GLN A 201 -20.45 6.83 21.84
CA GLN A 201 -20.00 5.50 22.25
C GLN A 201 -20.15 4.47 21.13
N GLU A 202 -21.23 4.56 20.34
CA GLU A 202 -21.43 3.73 19.17
C GLU A 202 -20.39 4.05 18.09
N ALA A 203 -20.16 5.34 17.82
CA ALA A 203 -19.12 5.78 16.89
C ALA A 203 -17.73 5.24 17.27
N HIS A 204 -17.35 5.29 18.55
CA HIS A 204 -16.11 4.68 19.04
C HIS A 204 -16.04 3.17 18.81
N SER A 205 -17.16 2.47 18.93
CA SER A 205 -17.26 1.03 18.63
C SER A 205 -16.96 0.77 17.15
N CYS A 206 -17.56 1.56 16.26
CA CYS A 206 -17.32 1.46 14.82
C CYS A 206 -15.88 1.85 14.43
N THR A 207 -15.29 2.87 15.07
CA THR A 207 -13.88 3.23 14.82
C THR A 207 -12.95 2.07 15.18
N ARG A 208 -13.16 1.41 16.32
CA ARG A 208 -12.35 0.23 16.71
C ARG A 208 -12.49 -0.92 15.71
N GLN A 209 -13.71 -1.20 15.24
CA GLN A 209 -13.95 -2.24 14.23
C GLN A 209 -13.27 -1.90 12.90
N THR A 210 -13.29 -0.62 12.52
CA THR A 210 -12.62 -0.15 11.30
C THR A 210 -11.10 -0.26 11.42
N GLN A 211 -10.52 0.17 12.55
CA GLN A 211 -9.08 -0.01 12.82
C GLN A 211 -8.68 -1.48 12.76
N GLN A 212 -9.45 -2.38 13.39
CA GLN A 212 -9.20 -3.81 13.32
C GLN A 212 -9.21 -4.34 11.88
N ALA A 213 -10.16 -3.87 11.05
CA ALA A 213 -10.21 -4.26 9.65
C ALA A 213 -8.98 -3.75 8.87
N VAL A 214 -8.50 -2.54 9.15
CA VAL A 214 -7.28 -1.97 8.54
C VAL A 214 -6.04 -2.77 8.97
N ASP A 215 -5.88 -3.02 10.27
CA ASP A 215 -4.78 -3.80 10.84
C ASP A 215 -4.73 -5.23 10.26
N GLU A 216 -5.88 -5.87 10.06
CA GLU A 216 -5.96 -7.19 9.45
C GLU A 216 -5.43 -7.20 8.01
N ILE A 217 -5.72 -6.17 7.21
CA ILE A 217 -5.19 -6.08 5.85
C ILE A 217 -3.68 -5.85 5.89
N PHE A 218 -3.21 -4.95 6.76
CA PHE A 218 -1.79 -4.67 6.92
C PHE A 218 -1.00 -5.95 7.27
N ASN A 219 -1.46 -6.67 8.30
CA ASN A 219 -0.82 -7.92 8.74
C ASN A 219 -0.83 -9.00 7.65
N LYS A 220 -1.95 -9.19 6.95
CA LYS A 220 -2.04 -10.16 5.84
C LYS A 220 -1.13 -9.79 4.66
N SER A 221 -0.88 -8.50 4.46
CA SER A 221 0.01 -7.99 3.41
C SER A 221 1.47 -8.30 3.76
N MET A 222 1.87 -8.07 5.02
CA MET A 222 3.24 -8.33 5.50
C MET A 222 3.61 -9.82 5.46
N VAL A 223 2.71 -10.73 5.85
CA VAL A 223 2.96 -12.19 5.84
C VAL A 223 3.26 -12.74 4.43
N ARG A 224 2.82 -12.06 3.37
CA ARG A 224 3.12 -12.48 1.99
C ARG A 224 4.53 -12.14 1.53
N MET A 225 5.26 -11.30 2.25
CA MET A 225 6.63 -10.91 1.87
C MET A 225 7.68 -11.99 2.22
N ASP A 226 7.36 -12.91 3.14
CA ASP A 226 8.30 -13.93 3.64
C ASP A 226 8.33 -15.23 2.80
N HIS A 227 7.68 -15.28 1.63
CA HIS A 227 7.54 -16.48 0.79
C HIS A 227 7.85 -16.21 -0.69
#